data_AF-A0A919X647-F1
#
_entry.id   AF-A0A919X647-F1
#
_cell.length_a   1.000
_cell.length_b   1.000
_cell.length_c   1.000
_cell.angle_alpha   90.00
_cell.angle_beta   90.00
_cell.angle_gamma   90.00
#
_symmetry.space_group_name_H-M   'P 1'
#
loop_
_entity.id
_entity.type
_entity.pdbx_description
1 polymer ?
#
loop_
_entity_poly.entity_id
_entity_poly.type
_entity_poly.pdbx_seq_one_letter_code
_entity_poly.pdbx_strand_id
1 'polypeptide(L)'
;MPAEHLTKEDLAFFKKKLLEMKKEAEGSTEVETDQEGELATVNNHPADLGTQQFEQQRDAGLEQMRQEELDEIEDALARIEDGTYGISEKSGKPIPKDRLEAMPTARILVEEA
;
A
#
# COMPACT_ATOMS: atom_id res chain seq x y z
N MET A 1 6.63 5.35 23.04
CA MET A 1 6.93 3.99 23.53
C MET A 1 6.58 3.06 22.39
N PRO A 2 7.47 2.12 22.01
CA PRO A 2 7.16 1.20 20.92
C PRO A 2 5.97 0.31 21.29
N ALA A 3 5.19 -0.09 20.29
CA ALA A 3 4.10 -1.04 20.46
C ALA A 3 4.62 -2.32 21.15
N GLU A 4 4.30 -2.48 22.43
CA GLU A 4 4.83 -3.53 23.32
C GLU A 4 4.45 -4.96 22.84
N HIS A 5 3.56 -5.05 21.84
CA HIS A 5 3.06 -6.28 21.23
C HIS A 5 3.66 -6.63 19.85
N LEU A 6 4.51 -5.78 19.26
CA LEU A 6 5.14 -6.00 17.95
C LEU A 6 6.63 -6.29 18.12
N THR A 7 7.09 -7.45 17.63
CA THR A 7 8.51 -7.78 17.63
C THR A 7 9.23 -7.15 16.44
N LYS A 8 10.57 -7.08 16.49
CA LYS A 8 11.38 -6.62 15.36
C LYS A 8 11.18 -7.50 14.11
N GLU A 9 10.88 -8.79 14.30
CA GLU A 9 10.58 -9.72 13.21
C GLU A 9 9.23 -9.39 12.56
N ASP A 10 8.20 -9.06 13.36
CA ASP A 10 6.92 -8.61 12.84
C ASP A 10 7.07 -7.30 12.06
N LEU A 11 7.84 -6.34 12.58
CA LEU A 11 8.10 -5.08 11.87
C LEU A 11 8.79 -5.30 10.51
N ALA A 12 9.72 -6.26 10.42
CA ALA A 12 10.35 -6.62 9.15
C ALA A 12 9.35 -7.26 8.17
N PHE A 13 8.44 -8.11 8.67
CA PHE A 13 7.36 -8.69 7.89
C PHE A 13 6.43 -7.62 7.31
N PHE A 14 5.96 -6.69 8.17
CA PHE A 14 5.10 -5.59 7.73
C PHE A 14 5.82 -4.62 6.79
N LYS A 15 7.09 -4.29 7.06
CA LYS A 15 7.91 -3.45 6.16
C LYS A 15 8.01 -4.06 4.76
N LYS A 16 8.27 -5.38 4.66
CA LYS A 16 8.32 -6.08 3.38
C LYS A 16 6.97 -6.03 2.66
N LYS A 17 5.88 -6.28 3.38
CA LYS A 17 4.51 -6.23 2.81
C LYS A 17 4.14 -4.83 2.31
N LEU A 18 4.47 -3.79 3.06
CA LEU A 18 4.27 -2.39 2.66
C LEU A 18 5.09 -2.03 1.42
N LEU A 19 6.34 -2.47 1.32
CA LEU A 19 7.18 -2.29 0.13
C LEU A 19 6.58 -2.95 -1.11
N GLU A 20 6.01 -4.15 -0.96
CA GLU A 20 5.33 -4.86 -2.04
C GLU A 20 4.09 -4.09 -2.50
N MET A 21 3.24 -3.67 -1.55
CA MET A 21 2.06 -2.83 -1.85
C MET A 21 2.44 -1.50 -2.52
N LYS A 22 3.52 -0.85 -2.08
CA LYS A 22 4.02 0.39 -2.69
C LYS A 22 4.30 0.16 -4.17
N LYS A 23 5.03 -0.89 -4.49
CA LYS A 23 5.43 -1.25 -5.85
C LYS A 23 4.24 -1.56 -6.75
N GLU A 24 3.21 -2.23 -6.20
CA GLU A 24 1.93 -2.46 -6.87
C GLU A 24 1.19 -1.13 -7.16
N ALA A 25 1.11 -0.24 -6.17
CA ALA A 25 0.44 1.07 -6.29
C ALA A 25 1.20 2.03 -7.24
N GLU A 26 2.54 1.99 -7.26
CA GLU A 26 3.39 2.74 -8.19
C GLU A 26 3.31 2.21 -9.64
N GLY A 27 2.59 1.11 -9.89
CA GLY A 27 2.42 0.55 -11.24
C GLY A 27 3.72 0.02 -11.84
N SER A 28 4.74 -0.19 -11.02
CA SER A 28 6.01 -0.75 -11.47
C SER A 28 5.87 -2.25 -11.53
N THR A 29 5.41 -2.73 -12.69
CA THR A 29 5.73 -4.07 -13.19
C THR A 29 7.24 -4.23 -13.22
N GLU A 30 7.86 -4.57 -12.09
CA GLU A 30 9.04 -5.41 -12.15
C GLU A 30 8.51 -6.80 -12.48
N VAL A 31 8.36 -7.05 -13.78
CA VAL A 31 8.53 -8.40 -14.32
C VAL A 31 9.82 -8.92 -13.72
N GLU A 32 9.71 -9.87 -12.80
CA GLU A 32 10.81 -10.74 -12.43
C GLU A 32 11.32 -11.38 -13.71
N THR A 33 12.35 -10.76 -14.29
CA THR A 33 13.10 -11.33 -15.40
C THR A 33 14.06 -12.33 -14.77
N ASP A 34 13.53 -13.48 -14.37
CA ASP A 34 14.33 -14.69 -14.24
C ASP A 34 13.70 -15.77 -15.13
N GLN A 35 14.33 -15.90 -16.30
CA GLN A 35 14.43 -17.11 -17.11
C GLN A 35 13.20 -17.57 -17.91
N GLU A 36 13.29 -17.28 -19.20
CA GLU A 36 12.98 -18.16 -20.33
C GLU A 36 11.61 -18.86 -20.36
N GLY A 37 10.76 -18.36 -21.27
CA GLY A 37 9.87 -19.24 -22.03
C GLY A 37 8.39 -18.93 -21.90
N GLU A 38 7.94 -18.01 -22.76
CA GLU A 38 6.60 -17.97 -23.34
C GLU A 38 5.41 -17.58 -22.44
N LEU A 39 4.46 -16.88 -23.08
CA LEU A 39 3.12 -16.48 -22.63
C LEU A 39 3.07 -15.09 -21.96
N ALA A 40 2.21 -14.14 -22.31
CA ALA A 40 1.30 -13.94 -23.44
C ALA A 40 0.73 -12.51 -23.26
N THR A 41 0.82 -11.69 -24.30
CA THR A 41 -0.18 -10.66 -24.67
C THR A 41 -0.62 -9.63 -23.61
N VAL A 42 0.18 -8.59 -23.38
CA VAL A 42 -0.38 -7.28 -23.02
C VAL A 42 -0.98 -6.67 -24.30
N ASN A 43 -2.24 -7.01 -24.55
CA ASN A 43 -3.07 -6.37 -25.57
C ASN A 43 -3.36 -4.92 -25.12
N ASN A 44 -2.45 -4.00 -25.44
CA ASN A 44 -2.74 -2.57 -25.48
C ASN A 44 -3.56 -2.29 -26.76
N HIS A 45 -4.88 -2.17 -26.66
CA HIS A 45 -5.73 -1.76 -27.79
C HIS A 45 -6.15 -0.29 -27.62
N PRO A 46 -5.51 0.66 -28.33
CA PRO A 46 -5.85 2.08 -28.29
C PRO A 46 -6.99 2.35 -29.29
N ALA A 47 -8.23 2.08 -28.90
CA ALA A 47 -9.37 2.31 -29.80
C ALA A 47 -10.66 2.63 -29.05
N ASP A 48 -10.70 3.72 -28.27
CA ASP A 48 -11.96 4.44 -28.04
C ASP A 48 -11.71 5.93 -27.75
N LEU A 49 -11.52 6.72 -28.81
CA LEU A 49 -11.30 8.18 -28.73
C LEU A 49 -12.58 8.99 -28.40
N GLY A 50 -13.69 8.33 -28.05
CA GLY A 50 -14.96 8.99 -27.67
C GLY A 50 -15.15 9.16 -26.16
N THR A 51 -14.40 8.42 -25.33
CA THR A 51 -14.59 8.33 -23.88
C THR A 51 -13.59 9.21 -23.08
N GLN A 52 -12.74 9.98 -23.78
CA GLN A 52 -11.60 10.68 -23.18
C GLN A 52 -11.94 11.69 -22.07
N GLN A 53 -13.08 12.38 -22.10
CA GLN A 53 -13.39 13.38 -21.07
C GLN A 53 -14.00 12.78 -19.80
N PHE A 54 -14.67 11.63 -19.90
CA PHE A 54 -15.22 10.90 -18.75
C PHE A 54 -14.18 9.93 -18.16
N GLU A 55 -13.33 9.34 -18.99
CA GLU A 55 -12.11 8.64 -18.56
C GLU A 55 -11.19 9.61 -17.82
N GLN A 56 -10.81 10.76 -18.39
CA GLN A 56 -9.92 11.73 -17.71
C GLN A 56 -10.41 12.19 -16.32
N GLN A 57 -11.72 12.39 -16.13
CA GLN A 57 -12.26 12.74 -14.81
C GLN A 57 -12.29 11.54 -13.84
N ARG A 58 -12.46 10.30 -14.34
CA ARG A 58 -12.31 9.09 -13.52
C ARG A 58 -10.84 8.79 -13.20
N ASP A 59 -9.95 9.03 -14.15
CA ASP A 59 -8.49 8.88 -14.02
C ASP A 59 -7.92 9.82 -12.96
N ALA A 60 -8.36 11.08 -12.92
CA ALA A 60 -7.89 12.03 -11.90
C ALA A 60 -8.24 11.56 -10.48
N GLY A 61 -9.46 11.06 -10.26
CA GLY A 61 -9.86 10.51 -8.95
C GLY A 61 -9.09 9.24 -8.58
N LEU A 62 -8.88 8.34 -9.55
CA LEU A 62 -8.10 7.11 -9.35
C LEU A 62 -6.63 7.41 -9.06
N GLU A 63 -6.06 8.42 -9.72
CA GLU A 63 -4.69 8.87 -9.50
C GLU A 63 -4.52 9.53 -8.13
N GLN A 64 -5.48 10.35 -7.69
CA GLN A 64 -5.49 10.88 -6.33
C GLN A 64 -5.55 9.75 -5.29
N MET A 65 -6.45 8.78 -5.46
CA MET A 65 -6.55 7.64 -4.54
C MET A 65 -5.26 6.79 -4.51
N ARG A 66 -4.61 6.58 -5.66
CA ARG A 66 -3.30 5.90 -5.70
C ARG A 66 -2.22 6.72 -4.99
N GLN A 67 -2.22 8.03 -5.17
CA GLN A 67 -1.27 8.93 -4.51
C GLN A 67 -1.48 8.91 -2.99
N GLU A 68 -2.74 8.93 -2.53
CA GLU A 68 -3.10 8.80 -1.12
C GLU A 68 -2.65 7.44 -0.56
N GLU A 69 -2.90 6.35 -1.28
CA GLU A 69 -2.46 5.01 -0.86
C GLU A 69 -0.94 4.92 -0.75
N LEU A 70 -0.19 5.51 -1.70
CA LEU A 70 1.26 5.60 -1.62
C LEU A 70 1.73 6.39 -0.40
N ASP A 71 1.12 7.54 -0.13
CA ASP A 71 1.41 8.36 1.04
C ASP A 71 1.15 7.59 2.34
N GLU A 72 0.05 6.83 2.40
CA GLU A 72 -0.28 5.97 3.54
C GLU A 72 0.76 4.86 3.76
N ILE A 73 1.28 4.28 2.67
CA ILE A 73 2.32 3.25 2.72
C ILE A 73 3.66 3.84 3.19
N GLU A 74 4.06 4.98 2.64
CA GLU A 74 5.29 5.67 3.04
C GLU A 74 5.26 6.13 4.49
N ASP A 75 4.12 6.64 4.94
CA ASP A 75 3.89 7.01 6.33
C ASP A 75 3.95 5.78 7.26
N ALA A 76 3.35 4.66 6.88
CA ALA A 76 3.45 3.42 7.64
C ALA A 76 4.90 2.92 7.75
N LEU A 77 5.68 3.00 6.67
CA LEU A 77 7.11 2.69 6.68
C LEU A 77 7.89 3.61 7.61
N ALA A 78 7.63 4.92 7.57
CA ALA A 78 8.26 5.89 8.46
C ALA A 78 7.94 5.59 9.94
N ARG A 79 6.70 5.23 10.26
CA ARG A 79 6.28 4.80 11.61
C ARG A 79 7.01 3.54 12.07
N ILE A 80 7.35 2.62 11.16
CA ILE A 80 8.16 1.43 11.50
C ILE A 80 9.58 1.84 11.89
N GLU A 81 10.16 2.81 11.19
CA GLU A 81 11.52 3.30 11.46
C GLU A 81 11.60 4.15 12.74
N ASP A 82 10.57 4.94 13.01
CA ASP A 82 10.41 5.70 14.26
C ASP A 82 10.05 4.80 15.46
N GLY A 83 9.53 3.60 15.18
CA GLY A 83 9.11 2.63 16.20
C GLY A 83 7.73 2.94 16.79
N THR A 84 6.94 3.80 16.13
CA THR A 84 5.55 4.15 16.48
C THR A 84 4.51 3.33 15.71
N TYR A 85 4.96 2.43 14.83
CA TYR A 85 4.08 1.54 14.08
C TYR A 85 3.23 0.65 14.99
N GLY A 86 1.96 0.49 14.61
CA GLY A 86 0.99 -0.25 15.40
C GLY A 86 0.45 0.52 16.61
N ILE A 87 0.53 1.86 16.62
CA ILE A 87 -0.14 2.73 17.59
C ILE A 87 -1.15 3.61 16.85
N SER A 88 -2.38 3.72 17.36
CA SER A 88 -3.42 4.61 16.82
C SER A 88 -3.04 6.07 17.03
N GLU A 89 -3.04 6.87 15.97
CA GLU A 89 -2.76 8.32 16.06
C GLU A 89 -3.84 9.08 16.83
N LYS A 90 -5.07 8.53 16.88
CA LYS A 90 -6.24 9.19 17.49
C LYS A 90 -6.32 8.94 18.99
N SER A 91 -6.16 7.68 19.40
CA SER A 91 -6.30 7.27 20.80
C SER A 91 -4.97 6.96 21.49
N GLY A 92 -3.85 6.85 20.75
CA GLY A 92 -2.56 6.42 21.30
C GLY A 92 -2.52 4.95 21.74
N LYS A 93 -3.52 4.15 21.35
CA LYS A 93 -3.68 2.75 21.76
C LYS A 93 -2.99 1.80 20.78
N PRO A 94 -2.52 0.63 21.24
CA PRO A 94 -1.94 -0.39 20.36
C PRO A 94 -2.98 -0.93 19.36
N ILE A 95 -2.64 -0.89 18.07
CA ILE A 95 -3.43 -1.48 16.98
C ILE A 95 -3.18 -2.99 16.98
N PRO A 96 -4.23 -3.82 17.01
CA PRO A 96 -4.07 -5.27 17.02
C PRO A 96 -3.39 -5.76 15.75
N LYS A 97 -2.49 -6.75 15.90
CA LYS A 97 -1.73 -7.34 14.79
C LYS A 97 -2.64 -7.83 13.66
N ASP A 98 -3.76 -8.47 13.99
CA ASP A 98 -4.76 -8.97 13.04
C ASP A 98 -5.25 -7.87 12.05
N ARG A 99 -5.40 -6.63 12.54
CA ARG A 99 -5.75 -5.48 11.72
C ARG A 99 -4.61 -5.06 10.81
N LEU A 100 -3.38 -5.05 11.31
CA LEU A 100 -2.18 -4.73 10.52
C LEU A 100 -1.91 -5.81 9.46
N GLU A 101 -2.29 -7.06 9.74
CA GLU A 101 -2.23 -8.16 8.77
C GLU A 101 -3.25 -7.94 7.64
N ALA A 102 -4.46 -7.47 7.96
CA ALA A 102 -5.48 -7.15 6.96
C ALA A 102 -5.20 -5.83 6.20
N MET A 103 -4.77 -4.78 6.90
CA MET A 103 -4.45 -3.45 6.39
C MET A 103 -3.18 -2.92 7.07
N PRO A 104 -1.99 -3.13 6.46
CA PRO A 104 -0.72 -2.71 7.07
C PRO A 104 -0.53 -1.19 7.07
N THR A 105 -1.30 -0.44 6.28
CA THR A 105 -1.28 1.03 6.25
C THR A 105 -2.10 1.67 7.38
N ALA A 106 -2.83 0.88 8.17
CA ALA A 106 -3.78 1.40 9.16
C ALA A 106 -3.12 2.40 10.15
N ARG A 107 -3.69 3.62 10.19
CA ARG A 107 -3.32 4.72 11.11
C ARG A 107 -4.08 4.69 12.45
N ILE A 108 -5.23 4.02 12.47
CA ILE A 108 -6.17 4.02 13.60
C ILE A 108 -6.76 2.62 13.86
N LEU A 109 -7.40 2.47 15.02
CA LEU A 109 -8.11 1.25 15.41
C LEU A 109 -9.34 1.01 14.52
N VAL A 110 -9.77 -0.26 14.41
CA VAL A 110 -11.01 -0.64 13.69
C VAL A 110 -12.23 0.07 14.25
N GLU A 111 -12.28 0.23 15.57
CA GLU A 111 -13.35 0.95 16.28
C GLU A 111 -13.37 2.46 15.98
N GLU A 112 -12.29 3.00 15.40
CA GLU A 112 -12.12 4.43 15.14
C GLU A 112 -12.18 4.80 13.64
N ALA A 113 -12.24 3.80 12.76
CA ALA A 113 -12.26 3.90 11.30
C ALA A 113 -13.65 4.18 10.71
#